data_AF-A0A822FX74-F1
#
_entry.id   AF-A0A822FX74-F1
#
_cell.length_a   1.000
_cell.length_b   1.000
_cell.length_c   1.000
_cell.angle_alpha   90.00
_cell.angle_beta   90.00
_cell.angle_gamma   90.00
#
_symmetry.space_group_name_H-M   'P 1'
#
loop_
_entity.id
_entity.type
_entity.pdbx_description
1 polymer ?
#
loop_
_entity_poly.entity_id
_entity_poly.type
_entity_poly.pdbx_seq_one_letter_code
_entity_poly.pdbx_strand_id
1 'polypeptide(L)' 'LSQDTIDFTGHALALHSDDDYLEKPVLESIKRIKLYSESLARYGKSPYLYPLYGLGELPQGFARYVLI' A
#
# COMPACT_ATOMS: atom_id res chain seq x y z
N LEU A 1 12.51 -21.77 -3.62
CA LEU A 1 11.40 -21.06 -2.97
C LEU A 1 10.11 -21.59 -3.58
N SER A 2 9.06 -21.82 -2.81
CA SER A 2 7.76 -22.21 -3.38
C SER A 2 7.17 -21.04 -4.17
N GLN A 3 6.56 -21.32 -5.32
CA GLN A 3 5.94 -20.30 -6.16
C GLN A 3 4.88 -19.50 -5.40
N ASP A 4 4.14 -20.16 -4.50
CA ASP A 4 3.17 -19.53 -3.60
C ASP A 4 3.77 -18.42 -2.72
N THR A 5 5.04 -18.55 -2.32
CA THR A 5 5.72 -17.53 -1.50
C THR A 5 6.06 -16.29 -2.32
N ILE A 6 6.40 -16.49 -3.59
CA ILE A 6 6.70 -15.42 -4.53
C ILE A 6 5.40 -14.66 -4.81
N ASP A 7 4.34 -15.38 -5.16
CA ASP A 7 3.03 -14.80 -5.49
C ASP A 7 2.44 -14.03 -4.30
N PHE A 8 2.51 -14.59 -3.09
CA PHE A 8 2.06 -13.90 -1.89
C PHE A 8 2.88 -12.63 -1.62
N THR A 9 4.20 -12.69 -1.78
CA THR A 9 5.06 -11.53 -1.51
C THR A 9 4.88 -10.44 -2.59
N GLY A 10 4.73 -10.82 -3.85
CA GLY A 10 4.53 -9.89 -4.96
C GLY A 10 3.16 -9.23 -4.95
N HIS A 11 2.09 -10.02 -4.84
CA HIS A 11 0.73 -9.50 -4.96
C HIS A 11 0.15 -9.01 -3.63
N ALA A 12 0.35 -9.73 -2.52
CA ALA A 12 -0.28 -9.37 -1.25
C ALA A 12 0.52 -8.33 -0.45
N LEU A 13 1.86 -8.37 -0.48
CA LEU A 13 2.72 -7.43 0.25
C LEU A 13 3.19 -6.27 -0.63
N ALA A 14 3.71 -6.54 -1.82
CA ALA A 14 4.18 -5.48 -2.73
C ALA A 14 3.05 -4.85 -3.57
N LEU A 15 1.84 -5.42 -3.54
CA LEU A 15 0.66 -4.91 -4.24
C LEU A 15 0.88 -4.75 -5.75
N HIS A 16 1.61 -5.68 -6.36
CA HIS A 16 1.72 -5.77 -7.82
C HIS A 16 0.44 -6.36 -8.41
N SER A 17 -0.01 -5.81 -9.53
CA SER A 17 -1.22 -6.29 -10.22
C SER A 17 -0.94 -7.52 -11.10
N ASP A 18 0.27 -7.61 -11.62
CA ASP A 18 0.72 -8.61 -12.59
C ASP A 18 2.18 -9.01 -12.29
N ASP A 19 2.67 -10.07 -12.93
CA ASP A 19 4.01 -10.66 -12.69
C ASP A 19 5.18 -9.91 -13.34
N ASP A 20 4.92 -8.81 -14.03
CA ASP A 20 5.95 -7.97 -14.67
C ASP A 20 7.05 -7.50 -13.70
N TYR A 21 6.78 -7.50 -12.40
CA TYR A 21 7.77 -7.12 -11.38
C TYR A 21 8.94 -8.11 -11.28
N LEU A 22 8.79 -9.34 -11.80
CA LEU A 22 9.84 -10.35 -11.80
C LEU A 22 11.00 -10.00 -12.75
N GLU A 23 10.72 -9.28 -13.83
CA GLU A 23 11.73 -8.84 -14.80
C GLU A 23 12.28 -7.43 -14.51
N LYS A 24 11.72 -6.74 -13.51
CA LYS A 24 12.09 -5.36 -13.14
C LYS A 24 13.13 -5.34 -12.01
N PRO A 25 13.88 -4.23 -11.85
CA PRO A 25 14.77 -4.07 -10.71
C PRO A 25 14.05 -4.20 -9.37
N VAL A 26 14.57 -5.09 -8.52
CA VAL A 26 13.97 -5.46 -7.21
C VAL A 26 13.80 -4.29 -6.23
N LEU A 27 14.51 -3.18 -6.45
CA LEU A 27 14.50 -2.01 -5.57
C LEU A 27 13.08 -1.43 -5.40
N GLU A 28 12.26 -1.45 -6.45
CA GLU A 28 10.87 -0.98 -6.35
C GLU A 28 10.03 -1.89 -5.45
N SER A 29 10.11 -3.20 -5.67
CA SER A 29 9.38 -4.20 -4.88
C SER A 29 9.77 -4.14 -3.40
N ILE A 30 11.06 -4.00 -3.08
CA ILE A 30 11.53 -3.86 -1.69
C ILE A 30 10.96 -2.60 -1.03
N LYS A 31 10.94 -1.46 -1.74
CA LYS A 31 10.37 -0.21 -1.20
C LYS A 31 8.89 -0.35 -0.88
N ARG A 32 8.12 -1.01 -1.77
CA ARG A 32 6.68 -1.27 -1.56
C ARG A 32 6.43 -2.19 -0.36
N ILE A 33 7.19 -3.29 -0.24
CA ILE A 33 7.10 -4.21 0.91
C ILE A 33 7.44 -3.50 2.22
N LYS A 34 8.49 -2.66 2.22
CA LYS A 34 8.85 -1.87 3.40
C LYS A 34 7.72 -0.91 3.79
N LEU A 35 7.12 -0.21 2.83
CA LEU A 35 5.99 0.68 3.06
C LEU A 35 4.78 -0.07 3.65
N TYR A 36 4.48 -1.26 3.13
CA TYR A 36 3.42 -2.13 3.67
C TYR A 36 3.69 -2.47 5.15
N SER A 37 4.91 -2.91 5.47
CA SER A 37 5.31 -3.28 6.83
C SER A 37 5.25 -2.10 7.80
N GLU A 38 5.75 -0.93 7.40
CA GLU A 38 5.71 0.30 8.21
C GLU A 38 4.27 0.76 8.47
N SER A 39 3.40 0.63 7.46
CA SER A 39 1.98 1.00 7.57
C SER A 39 1.23 0.04 8.50
N LEU A 40 1.50 -1.26 8.39
CA LEU A 40 0.95 -2.28 9.28
C LEU A 40 1.39 -2.07 10.73
N ALA A 41 2.67 -1.77 10.96
CA ALA A 41 3.23 -1.56 12.29
C ALA A 41 2.59 -0.37 13.03
N ARG A 42 2.04 0.61 12.32
CA ARG A 42 1.45 1.81 12.91
C ARG A 42 0.11 1.55 13.62
N TYR A 43 -0.75 0.71 13.04
CA TYR A 43 -2.12 0.47 13.57
C TYR A 43 -2.45 -1.01 13.82
N GLY A 44 -1.54 -1.93 13.49
CA GLY A 44 -1.52 -3.33 13.91
C GLY A 44 -2.56 -4.27 13.28
N LYS A 45 -3.62 -3.74 12.65
CA LYS A 45 -4.68 -4.58 12.04
C LYS A 45 -4.51 -4.75 10.53
N SER A 46 -4.24 -3.66 9.83
CA SER A 46 -4.08 -3.64 8.39
C SER A 46 -3.25 -2.41 7.99
N PRO A 47 -2.60 -2.42 6.81
CA PRO A 47 -1.85 -1.27 6.31
C PRO A 47 -2.74 -0.16 5.73
N TYR A 48 -4.07 -0.35 5.73
CA TYR A 48 -5.02 0.55 5.08
C TYR A 48 -5.84 1.33 6.10
N LEU A 49 -6.18 2.57 5.74
CA LEU A 49 -7.09 3.43 6.48
C LEU A 49 -8.25 3.84 5.57
N TYR A 50 -9.44 3.95 6.15
CA TYR A 50 -10.62 4.46 5.48
C TYR A 50 -11.23 5.60 6.30
N PRO A 51 -11.46 6.78 5.72
CA PRO A 51 -12.07 7.89 6.44
C PRO A 51 -13.48 7.55 6.91
N LEU A 52 -13.82 7.97 8.12
CA LEU A 52 -15.21 7.97 8.56
C LEU A 52 -16.02 8.88 7.63
N TYR A 53 -17.23 8.47 7.26
CA TYR A 53 -18.10 9.15 6.26
C TYR A 53 -17.64 9.08 4.79
N GLY A 54 -16.56 8.34 4.52
CA GLY A 54 -16.14 7.97 3.18
C GLY A 54 -15.15 8.93 2.53
N LEU A 55 -14.81 8.64 1.27
CA LEU A 55 -13.72 9.34 0.56
C LEU A 55 -14.04 10.82 0.24
N GLY A 56 -15.30 11.25 0.36
CA GLY A 56 -15.73 12.64 0.17
C GLY A 56 -15.19 13.61 1.23
N GLU A 57 -14.82 13.11 2.40
CA GLU A 57 -14.21 13.94 3.46
C GLU A 57 -12.81 14.43 3.10
N LEU A 58 -12.06 13.69 2.27
CA LEU A 58 -10.72 14.09 1.84
C LEU A 58 -10.74 15.42 1.07
N PRO A 59 -11.48 15.56 -0.05
CA PRO A 59 -11.54 16.83 -0.77
C PRO A 59 -12.15 17.95 0.07
N GLN A 60 -13.13 17.67 0.93
CA GLN A 60 -13.71 18.67 1.84
C GLN A 60 -12.69 19.18 2.86
N GLY A 61 -11.89 18.28 3.45
CA GLY A 61 -10.81 18.62 4.37
C GLY A 61 -9.73 19.49 3.73
N PHE A 62 -9.30 19.16 2.51
CA PHE A 62 -8.36 19.99 1.75
C PHE A 62 -8.96 21.34 1.36
N ALA A 63 -10.22 21.39 0.91
CA ALA A 63 -10.91 22.63 0.58
C ALA A 63 -11.00 23.56 1.81
N ARG A 64 -11.30 22.99 2.98
CA ARG A 64 -11.28 23.73 4.24
C ARG A 64 -9.89 24.28 4.55
N TYR A 65 -8.82 23.48 4.40
CA TYR A 65 -7.46 23.93 4.67
C TYR A 65 -6.99 25.08 3.77
N VAL A 66 -7.42 25.12 2.51
CA VAL A 66 -7.07 26.21 1.57
C VAL A 66 -7.82 27.50 1.88
N LEU A 67 -8.99 27.41 2.51
CA LEU A 67 -9.85 28.56 2.84
C LEU A 67 -9.51 29.23 4.18
N ILE A 68 -8.62 28.65 4.98
CA ILE A 68 -8.16 29.18 6.27
C ILE A 68 -6.70 29.59 6.14
#